data_AF-A0A7L1DSS5-F1
#
_entry.id   AF-A0A7L1DSS5-F1
#
_cell.length_a   1.000
_cell.length_b   1.000
_cell.length_c   1.000
_cell.angle_alpha   90.00
_cell.angle_beta   90.00
_cell.angle_gamma   90.00
#
_symmetry.space_group_name_H-M   'P 1'
#
loop_
_entity.id
_entity.type
_entity.pdbx_description
1 polymer ?
#
loop_
_entity_poly.entity_id
_entity_poly.type
_entity_poly.pdbx_seq_one_letter_code
_entity_poly.pdbx_strand_id
1 'polypeptide(L)'
;GPMNEENFFEWEALIMGPEDTCFEYGVFPAILSFPLDYPLSPPKMRFTCEMFHPNIYPDGRVCISILHAPGDDPMGYESSAERWSPVQSVEKILLSVVSMLAEPNDESGANVDASKMWREDREQFNKIAKQIVQKSLGL
;
A
#
# COMPACT_ATOMS: atom_id res chain seq x y z
N GLY A 1 -11.36 9.77 -4.39
CA GLY A 1 -11.71 10.01 -5.81
C GLY A 1 -10.81 11.10 -6.36
N PRO A 2 -11.08 11.63 -7.57
CA PRO A 2 -10.31 12.73 -8.14
C PRO A 2 -10.20 13.91 -7.18
N MET A 3 -9.01 14.49 -7.02
CA MET A 3 -8.81 15.65 -6.13
C MET A 3 -9.42 16.95 -6.69
N ASN A 4 -9.48 17.05 -8.02
CA ASN A 4 -10.10 18.15 -8.76
C ASN A 4 -10.75 17.56 -10.03
N GLU A 5 -11.92 18.08 -10.42
CA GLU A 5 -12.65 17.71 -11.64
C GLU A 5 -11.88 18.06 -12.94
N GLU A 6 -10.87 18.92 -12.87
CA GLU A 6 -10.01 19.22 -14.02
C GLU A 6 -8.90 18.16 -14.25
N ASN A 7 -8.57 17.36 -13.22
CA ASN A 7 -7.52 16.36 -13.29
C ASN A 7 -7.97 15.00 -12.72
N PHE A 8 -8.49 14.16 -13.60
CA PHE A 8 -8.90 12.79 -13.27
C PHE A 8 -7.72 11.81 -13.10
N PHE A 9 -6.47 12.23 -13.31
CA PHE A 9 -5.29 11.37 -13.16
C PHE A 9 -4.70 11.39 -11.74
N GLU A 10 -5.20 12.24 -10.84
CA GLU A 10 -4.74 12.29 -9.44
C GLU A 10 -5.93 12.13 -8.50
N TRP A 11 -5.95 11.03 -7.75
CA TRP A 11 -7.02 10.71 -6.82
C TRP A 11 -6.49 10.68 -5.41
N GLU A 12 -7.32 11.12 -4.47
CA GLU A 12 -7.10 10.91 -3.03
C GLU A 12 -7.95 9.73 -2.55
N ALA A 13 -7.37 8.91 -1.67
CA ALA A 13 -8.04 7.83 -0.97
C ALA A 13 -7.77 7.94 0.53
N LEU A 14 -8.76 7.58 1.34
CA LEU A 14 -8.63 7.41 2.78
C LEU A 14 -8.79 5.92 3.09
N ILE A 15 -7.75 5.31 3.66
CA ILE A 15 -7.73 3.88 3.98
C ILE A 15 -7.91 3.72 5.48
N MET A 16 -8.96 3.03 5.88
CA MET A 16 -9.14 2.64 7.28
C MET A 16 -8.33 1.38 7.56
N GLY A 17 -7.60 1.38 8.66
CA GLY A 17 -6.90 0.18 9.12
C GLY A 17 -7.90 -0.93 9.47
N PRO A 18 -7.66 -2.18 9.03
CA PRO A 18 -8.57 -3.30 9.30
C PRO A 18 -8.68 -3.60 10.79
N GLU A 19 -9.87 -3.99 11.24
CA GLU A 19 -10.09 -4.50 12.61
C GLU A 19 -9.23 -5.73 12.90
N ASP A 20 -8.92 -5.96 14.17
CA ASP A 20 -8.07 -7.06 14.64
C ASP A 20 -6.62 -7.06 14.09
N THR A 21 -6.14 -5.89 13.63
CA THR A 21 -4.76 -5.69 13.16
C THR A 21 -4.04 -4.63 14.00
N CYS A 22 -2.70 -4.56 13.89
CA CYS A 22 -1.92 -3.51 14.57
C CYS A 22 -2.17 -2.09 14.03
N PHE A 23 -2.87 -1.97 12.89
CA PHE A 23 -3.27 -0.70 12.29
C PHE A 23 -4.75 -0.35 12.53
N GLU A 24 -5.48 -1.14 13.33
CA GLU A 24 -6.91 -0.96 13.58
C GLU A 24 -7.29 0.51 13.88
N TYR A 25 -8.42 0.94 13.32
CA TYR A 25 -8.98 2.30 13.47
C TYR A 25 -8.14 3.46 12.94
N GLY A 26 -6.92 3.23 12.45
CA GLY A 26 -6.12 4.26 11.78
C GLY A 26 -6.78 4.73 10.49
N VAL A 27 -6.53 6.00 10.11
CA VAL A 27 -7.05 6.59 8.87
C VAL A 27 -5.88 7.15 8.07
N PHE A 28 -5.55 6.48 6.99
CA PHE A 28 -4.31 6.73 6.24
C PHE A 28 -4.63 7.37 4.88
N PRO A 29 -4.35 8.68 4.70
CA PRO A 29 -4.50 9.33 3.41
C PRO A 29 -3.44 8.84 2.42
N ALA A 30 -3.87 8.65 1.18
CA ALA A 30 -3.03 8.21 0.08
C ALA A 30 -3.43 8.90 -1.23
N ILE A 31 -2.46 9.01 -2.13
CA ILE A 31 -2.65 9.51 -3.49
C ILE A 31 -2.47 8.35 -4.46
N LEU A 32 -3.38 8.25 -5.43
CA LEU A 32 -3.25 7.40 -6.61
C LEU A 32 -3.02 8.29 -7.84
N SER A 33 -1.88 8.09 -8.50
CA SER A 33 -1.49 8.79 -9.71
C SER A 33 -1.58 7.84 -10.91
N PHE A 34 -2.50 8.12 -11.82
CA PHE A 34 -2.80 7.28 -12.97
C PHE A 34 -1.91 7.68 -14.16
N PRO A 35 -1.34 6.71 -14.90
CA PRO A 35 -0.58 7.01 -16.10
C PRO A 35 -1.52 7.35 -17.27
N LEU A 36 -0.98 8.00 -18.31
CA LEU A 36 -1.75 8.40 -19.51
C LEU A 36 -2.32 7.21 -20.30
N ASP A 37 -1.71 6.04 -20.17
CA ASP A 37 -2.09 4.80 -20.83
C ASP A 37 -2.97 3.90 -19.94
N TYR A 38 -3.44 4.37 -18.78
CA TYR A 38 -4.38 3.61 -17.95
C TYR A 38 -5.62 3.19 -18.77
N PRO A 39 -6.07 1.92 -18.71
CA PRO A 39 -5.67 0.87 -17.76
C PRO A 39 -4.57 -0.10 -18.25
N LEU A 40 -3.80 0.23 -19.29
CA LEU A 40 -2.69 -0.63 -19.75
C LEU A 40 -1.57 -0.74 -18.72
N SER A 41 -1.23 0.38 -18.08
CA SER A 41 -0.30 0.45 -16.95
C SER A 41 -1.04 0.73 -15.63
N PRO A 42 -0.55 0.21 -14.50
CA PRO A 42 -1.17 0.45 -13.18
C PRO A 42 -0.97 1.91 -12.74
N PRO A 43 -1.86 2.44 -11.87
CA PRO A 43 -1.57 3.66 -11.14
C PRO A 43 -0.41 3.44 -10.15
N LYS A 44 0.21 4.52 -9.72
CA LYS A 44 1.12 4.53 -8.56
C LYS A 44 0.33 4.93 -7.32
N MET A 45 0.55 4.25 -6.20
CA MET A 45 -0.06 4.61 -4.92
C MET A 45 1.00 5.03 -3.90
N ARG A 46 0.73 6.11 -3.17
CA ARG A 46 1.62 6.63 -2.13
C ARG A 46 0.82 7.13 -0.93
N PHE A 47 1.11 6.64 0.27
CA PHE A 47 0.60 7.23 1.50
C PHE A 47 1.21 8.62 1.72
N THR A 48 0.38 9.57 2.13
CA THR A 48 0.81 10.95 2.42
C THR A 48 1.10 11.17 3.90
N CYS A 49 0.67 10.25 4.77
CA CYS A 49 1.04 10.20 6.18
C CYS A 49 2.31 9.38 6.42
N GLU A 50 2.86 9.48 7.63
CA GLU A 50 3.94 8.60 8.10
C GLU A 50 3.45 7.16 8.15
N MET A 51 4.23 6.24 7.57
CA MET A 51 3.95 4.80 7.55
C MET A 51 5.20 3.99 7.87
N PHE A 52 5.03 2.89 8.60
CA PHE A 52 6.09 1.92 8.90
C PHE A 52 5.54 0.53 8.61
N HIS A 53 5.87 -0.01 7.44
CA HIS A 53 5.29 -1.26 6.94
C HIS A 53 6.26 -1.96 5.98
N PRO A 54 6.39 -3.30 6.01
CA PRO A 54 7.28 -4.04 5.10
C PRO A 54 7.10 -3.68 3.62
N ASN A 55 5.85 -3.57 3.14
CA ASN A 55 5.51 -3.28 1.75
C ASN A 55 5.33 -1.78 1.41
N ILE A 56 5.73 -0.86 2.30
CA ILE A 56 5.64 0.59 2.05
C ILE A 56 7.05 1.19 2.17
N TYR A 57 7.52 1.82 1.08
CA TYR A 57 8.81 2.53 1.08
C TYR A 57 8.82 3.68 2.10
N PRO A 58 9.99 4.13 2.58
CA PRO A 58 10.09 5.28 3.49
C PRO A 58 9.48 6.59 2.96
N ASP A 59 9.32 6.72 1.63
CA ASP A 59 8.65 7.86 0.99
C ASP A 59 7.12 7.69 0.83
N GLY A 60 6.57 6.59 1.37
CA GLY A 60 5.15 6.25 1.36
C GLY A 60 4.69 5.45 0.15
N ARG A 61 5.55 5.20 -0.86
CA ARG A 61 5.14 4.41 -2.04
C ARG A 61 4.78 2.98 -1.63
N VAL A 62 3.68 2.48 -2.18
CA VAL A 62 3.20 1.11 -1.92
C VAL A 62 3.81 0.14 -2.94
N CYS A 63 4.30 -1.00 -2.46
CA CYS A 63 4.93 -2.04 -3.27
C CYS A 63 4.18 -3.37 -3.08
N ILE A 64 3.22 -3.65 -3.97
CA ILE A 64 2.45 -4.89 -4.01
C ILE A 64 2.24 -5.30 -5.48
N SER A 65 2.13 -6.61 -5.72
CA SER A 65 2.08 -7.20 -7.06
C SER A 65 1.03 -6.58 -7.99
N ILE A 66 -0.16 -6.26 -7.50
CA ILE A 66 -1.23 -5.62 -8.28
C ILE A 66 -0.84 -4.24 -8.85
N LEU A 67 0.17 -3.57 -8.29
CA LEU A 67 0.72 -2.29 -8.76
C LEU A 67 1.97 -2.46 -9.63
N HIS A 68 2.45 -3.69 -9.83
CA HIS A 68 3.57 -3.98 -10.72
C HIS A 68 3.11 -4.11 -12.17
N ALA A 69 3.96 -3.67 -13.09
CA ALA A 69 3.67 -3.68 -14.51
C ALA A 69 3.30 -5.10 -15.00
N PRO A 70 2.44 -5.22 -16.03
CA PRO A 70 2.05 -6.52 -16.59
C PRO A 70 3.25 -7.32 -17.10
N GLY A 71 3.10 -8.65 -17.10
CA GLY A 71 4.08 -9.59 -17.64
C GLY A 71 4.78 -10.40 -16.56
N ASP A 72 5.71 -11.24 -16.98
CA ASP A 72 6.44 -12.14 -16.08
C ASP A 72 7.36 -11.34 -15.16
N ASP A 73 7.43 -11.75 -13.89
CA ASP A 73 8.35 -11.14 -12.94
C ASP A 73 9.80 -11.48 -13.29
N PRO A 74 10.65 -10.48 -13.59
CA PRO A 74 12.07 -10.75 -13.88
C PRO A 74 12.79 -11.47 -12.74
N MET A 75 12.28 -11.33 -11.51
CA MET A 75 12.84 -11.94 -10.31
C MET A 75 12.14 -13.25 -9.91
N GLY A 76 11.02 -13.59 -10.55
CA GLY A 76 10.27 -14.83 -10.34
C GLY A 76 9.56 -14.96 -8.98
N TYR A 77 9.39 -13.87 -8.24
CA TYR A 77 8.67 -13.88 -6.95
C TYR A 77 7.15 -13.85 -7.14
N GLU A 78 6.67 -13.31 -8.26
CA GLU A 78 5.25 -13.08 -8.50
C GLU A 78 4.76 -13.82 -9.74
N SER A 79 3.56 -14.38 -9.66
CA SER A 79 2.86 -14.88 -10.84
C SER A 79 2.34 -13.71 -11.68
N SER A 80 2.37 -13.84 -13.01
CA SER A 80 1.78 -12.84 -13.91
C SER A 80 0.27 -12.61 -13.66
N ALA A 81 -0.41 -13.58 -13.05
CA ALA A 81 -1.82 -13.46 -12.62
C ALA A 81 -2.02 -12.53 -11.41
N GLU A 82 -0.99 -12.33 -10.58
CA GLU A 82 -1.02 -11.46 -9.41
C GLU A 82 -0.65 -10.01 -9.78
N ARG A 83 -0.09 -9.81 -10.96
CA ARG A 83 0.33 -8.50 -11.47
C ARG A 83 -0.81 -7.69 -12.07
N TRP A 84 -0.53 -6.42 -12.35
CA TRP A 84 -1.50 -5.55 -13.01
C TRP A 84 -1.96 -6.14 -14.34
N SER A 85 -3.26 -6.03 -14.57
CA SER A 85 -3.86 -6.26 -15.88
C SER A 85 -5.06 -5.32 -16.05
N PRO A 86 -5.46 -4.99 -17.29
CA PRO A 86 -6.59 -4.09 -17.54
C PRO A 86 -7.96 -4.53 -16.96
N VAL A 87 -8.06 -5.76 -16.44
CA VAL A 87 -9.27 -6.28 -15.75
C VAL A 87 -9.31 -5.95 -14.25
N GLN A 88 -8.22 -5.38 -13.72
CA GLN A 88 -8.17 -4.89 -12.35
C GLN A 88 -8.83 -3.51 -12.25
N SER A 89 -9.28 -3.16 -11.05
CA SER A 89 -9.95 -1.90 -10.75
C SER A 89 -9.29 -1.20 -9.58
N VAL A 90 -9.58 0.10 -9.41
CA VAL A 90 -9.14 0.87 -8.24
C VAL A 90 -9.64 0.22 -6.95
N GLU A 91 -10.90 -0.23 -6.93
CA GLU A 91 -11.47 -0.96 -5.79
C GLU A 91 -10.62 -2.18 -5.40
N LYS A 92 -10.21 -3.00 -6.37
CA LYS A 92 -9.34 -4.17 -6.11
C LYS A 92 -7.97 -3.75 -5.56
N ILE A 93 -7.38 -2.67 -6.07
CA ILE A 93 -6.13 -2.11 -5.51
C ILE A 93 -6.34 -1.76 -4.03
N LEU A 94 -7.41 -1.02 -3.70
CA LEU A 94 -7.66 -0.60 -2.33
C LEU A 94 -7.92 -1.80 -1.40
N LEU A 95 -8.66 -2.81 -1.86
CA LEU A 95 -8.84 -4.06 -1.14
C LEU A 95 -7.51 -4.77 -0.88
N SER A 96 -6.64 -4.87 -1.90
CA SER A 96 -5.30 -5.45 -1.73
C SER A 96 -4.44 -4.68 -0.73
N VAL A 97 -4.57 -3.35 -0.66
CA VAL A 97 -3.86 -2.53 0.34
C VAL A 97 -4.40 -2.77 1.75
N VAL A 98 -5.72 -2.90 1.91
CA VAL A 98 -6.33 -3.26 3.20
C VAL A 98 -5.86 -4.64 3.65
N SER A 99 -5.84 -5.64 2.76
CA SER A 99 -5.29 -6.96 3.06
C SER A 99 -3.80 -6.91 3.40
N MET A 100 -3.01 -6.12 2.66
CA MET A 100 -1.58 -5.93 2.91
C MET A 100 -1.31 -5.35 4.30
N LEU A 101 -2.13 -4.41 4.78
CA LEU A 101 -2.01 -3.87 6.15
C LEU A 101 -2.29 -4.93 7.23
N ALA A 102 -3.17 -5.89 6.96
CA ALA A 102 -3.46 -6.99 7.88
C ALA A 102 -2.35 -8.05 7.87
N GLU A 103 -1.86 -8.40 6.68
CA GLU A 103 -0.91 -9.47 6.46
C GLU A 103 0.29 -8.97 5.63
N PRO A 104 1.29 -8.33 6.29
CA PRO A 104 2.49 -7.88 5.62
C PRO A 104 3.25 -9.02 4.93
N ASN A 105 3.63 -8.80 3.68
CA ASN A 105 4.52 -9.69 2.94
C ASN A 105 5.98 -9.24 3.12
N ASP A 106 6.80 -10.08 3.74
CA ASP A 106 8.18 -9.76 4.09
C ASP A 106 9.24 -10.44 3.20
N GLU A 107 8.82 -11.21 2.19
CA GLU A 107 9.72 -11.88 1.22
C GLU A 107 10.38 -10.87 0.26
N SER A 108 9.68 -9.77 -0.05
CA SER A 108 10.12 -8.70 -0.96
C SER A 108 9.90 -7.30 -0.35
N GLY A 109 10.25 -7.15 0.93
CA GLY A 109 10.01 -5.93 1.69
C GLY A 109 10.62 -4.65 1.09
N ALA A 110 9.76 -3.67 0.77
CA ALA A 110 10.14 -2.32 0.37
C ALA A 110 10.83 -1.50 1.49
N ASN A 111 10.54 -1.83 2.75
CA ASN A 111 11.18 -1.26 3.93
C ASN A 111 11.88 -2.37 4.72
N VAL A 112 13.22 -2.38 4.63
CA VAL A 112 14.05 -3.42 5.25
C VAL A 112 13.95 -3.40 6.77
N ASP A 113 13.91 -2.22 7.39
CA ASP A 113 13.82 -2.07 8.84
C ASP A 113 12.46 -2.57 9.35
N ALA A 114 11.38 -2.19 8.66
CA ALA A 114 10.03 -2.69 8.99
C ALA A 114 9.92 -4.20 8.79
N SER A 115 10.51 -4.74 7.72
CA SER A 115 10.52 -6.18 7.45
C SER A 115 11.30 -6.96 8.50
N LYS A 116 12.47 -6.46 8.90
CA LYS A 116 13.28 -7.07 9.95
C LYS A 116 12.55 -7.04 11.29
N MET A 117 11.97 -5.91 11.66
CA MET A 117 11.23 -5.77 12.91
C MET A 117 9.96 -6.63 12.91
N TRP A 118 9.24 -6.72 11.79
CA TRP A 118 8.08 -7.59 11.64
C TRP A 118 8.40 -9.08 11.91
N ARG A 119 9.60 -9.53 11.50
CA ARG A 119 10.10 -10.89 11.72
C ARG A 119 10.68 -11.13 13.10
N GLU A 120 11.53 -10.22 13.57
CA GLU A 120 12.40 -10.45 14.73
C GLU A 120 11.83 -9.84 16.02
N ASP A 121 11.00 -8.80 15.94
CA ASP A 121 10.45 -8.08 17.10
C ASP A 121 9.02 -7.56 16.82
N ARG A 122 8.08 -8.51 16.78
CA ARG A 122 6.67 -8.21 16.50
C ARG A 122 6.05 -7.26 17.53
N GLU A 123 6.49 -7.33 18.79
CA GLU A 123 5.96 -6.45 19.83
C GLU A 123 6.36 -4.99 19.59
N GLN A 124 7.62 -4.74 19.23
CA GLN A 124 8.08 -3.40 18.90
C GLN A 124 7.42 -2.88 17.62
N PHE A 125 7.24 -3.73 16.61
CA PHE A 125 6.49 -3.38 15.40
C PHE A 125 5.08 -2.90 15.75
N ASN A 126 4.35 -3.67 16.56
CA ASN A 126 2.99 -3.34 16.96
C ASN A 126 2.91 -2.03 17.77
N LYS A 127 3.93 -1.73 18.59
CA LYS A 127 4.03 -0.44 19.31
C LYS A 127 4.18 0.73 18.34
N ILE A 128 5.01 0.61 17.31
CA ILE A 128 5.19 1.64 16.29
C ILE A 128 3.92 1.80 15.45
N ALA A 129 3.29 0.70 15.03
CA ALA A 129 2.03 0.74 14.29
C ALA A 129 0.94 1.48 15.08
N LYS A 130 0.82 1.21 16.39
CA LYS A 130 -0.12 1.93 17.27
C LYS A 130 0.18 3.43 17.38
N GLN A 131 1.45 3.82 17.41
CA GLN A 131 1.82 5.25 17.38
C GLN A 131 1.44 5.91 16.05
N ILE A 132 1.59 5.19 14.93
CA ILE A 132 1.16 5.67 13.61
C ILE A 132 -0.36 5.84 13.55
N VAL A 133 -1.13 4.90 14.10
CA VAL A 133 -2.58 5.01 14.25
C VAL A 133 -2.94 6.29 15.02
N GLN A 134 -2.33 6.52 16.18
CA GLN A 134 -2.58 7.72 16.99
C GLN A 134 -2.29 9.02 16.22
N LYS A 135 -1.11 9.10 15.57
CA LYS A 135 -0.74 10.24 14.73
C LYS A 135 -1.73 10.47 13.59
N SER A 136 -2.21 9.41 12.96
CA SER A 136 -3.18 9.49 11.85
C SER A 136 -4.52 10.09 12.26
N LEU A 137 -4.88 9.95 13.54
CA LEU A 137 -6.10 10.49 14.14
C LEU A 137 -5.91 11.88 14.78
N GLY A 138 -4.67 12.41 14.78
CA GLY A 138 -4.33 13.67 15.46
C GLY A 138 -4.35 13.59 16.99
N LEU A 139 -4.14 12.39 17.55
CA LEU A 139 -4.11 12.11 19.00
C LEU A 139 -2.69 12.12 19.58
#